data_AF-A0A1C3NWZ7-F1
#
_entry.id   AF-A0A1C3NWZ7-F1
#
_cell.length_a   1.000
_cell.length_b   1.000
_cell.length_c   1.000
_cell.angle_alpha   90.00
_cell.angle_beta   90.00
_cell.angle_gamma   90.00
#
_symmetry.space_group_name_H-M   'P 1'
#
loop_
_entity.id
_entity.type
_entity.pdbx_description
1 polymer ?
#
loop_
_entity_poly.entity_id
_entity_poly.type
_entity_poly.pdbx_seq_one_letter_code
_entity_poly.pdbx_strand_id
1 'polypeptide(L)'
;MSDPTEKDVEDYESWYEMERPDDVDPIGTWQMWIDRAERAGDVAKAERLRREGPPPEPGISPLTLAPMVLAVAGVGGDPGGAIGVALAALREPLLALVITIGDGDGERARFTRYLLDLLGRSDVAVVAGAAGQGAGSCR
;
A
#
# COMPACT_ATOMS: atom_id res chain seq x y z
N MET A 1 24.82 -15.85 30.92
CA MET A 1 23.55 -15.11 30.84
C MET A 1 23.91 -13.68 31.16
N SER A 2 24.39 -12.96 30.15
CA SER A 2 24.98 -11.63 30.30
C SER A 2 23.91 -10.59 30.02
N ASP A 3 23.82 -9.65 30.94
CA ASP A 3 22.92 -8.49 30.97
C ASP A 3 23.28 -7.53 29.82
N PRO A 4 22.36 -7.16 28.91
CA PRO A 4 22.66 -6.17 27.89
C PRO A 4 22.62 -4.78 28.51
N THR A 5 23.80 -4.20 28.63
CA THR A 5 24.07 -2.86 29.14
C THR A 5 23.38 -1.79 28.29
N GLU A 6 22.71 -0.87 28.98
CA GLU A 6 22.23 0.50 28.72
C GLU A 6 22.70 1.25 27.45
N LYS A 7 23.81 0.87 26.83
CA LYS A 7 24.34 1.44 25.60
C LYS A 7 23.58 1.03 24.33
N ASP A 8 22.82 -0.07 24.37
CA ASP A 8 22.01 -0.54 23.24
C ASP A 8 20.65 0.19 23.14
N VAL A 9 20.32 1.06 24.11
CA VAL A 9 19.06 1.82 24.12
C VAL A 9 19.19 3.16 23.39
N GLU A 10 20.38 3.77 23.38
CA GLU A 10 20.60 5.08 22.72
C GLU A 10 20.58 4.99 21.19
N ASP A 11 20.84 3.81 20.60
CA ASP A 11 20.85 3.64 19.14
C ASP A 11 19.43 3.44 18.55
N TYR A 12 18.42 3.22 19.41
CA TYR A 12 17.02 3.03 19.00
C TYR A 12 16.24 4.35 18.84
N GLU A 13 16.67 5.45 19.47
CA GLU A 13 16.01 6.75 19.36
C GLU A 13 16.44 7.55 18.12
N SER A 14 17.57 7.19 17.51
CA SER A 14 18.11 7.78 16.26
C SER A 14 17.20 7.56 15.03
N TRP A 15 16.34 6.55 15.06
CA TRP A 15 15.45 6.21 13.94
C TRP A 15 14.15 7.03 13.87
N TYR A 16 13.94 7.98 14.80
CA TYR A 16 12.72 8.80 14.89
C TYR A 16 12.87 10.25 14.40
N GLU A 17 13.98 10.62 13.76
CA GLU A 17 14.14 11.92 13.08
C GLU A 17 13.94 11.86 11.56
N MET A 18 13.21 10.86 11.05
CA MET A 18 12.53 11.08 9.76
C MET A 18 11.30 11.92 10.05
N GLU A 19 11.34 13.20 9.67
CA GLU A 19 10.18 14.10 9.62
C GLU A 19 8.98 13.29 9.13
N ARG A 20 7.91 13.24 9.94
CA ARG A 20 6.71 12.52 9.49
C ARG A 20 6.28 13.20 8.19
N PRO A 21 5.76 12.46 7.20
CA PRO A 21 5.23 13.07 5.97
C PRO A 21 4.22 14.20 6.24
N ASP A 22 3.58 14.17 7.41
CA ASP A 22 2.61 15.15 7.92
C ASP A 22 3.25 16.42 8.53
N ASP A 23 4.55 16.41 8.83
CA ASP A 23 5.31 17.54 9.44
C ASP A 23 5.86 18.52 8.38
N VAL A 24 5.84 18.14 7.09
CA VAL A 24 6.26 18.99 5.99
C VAL A 24 5.14 19.98 5.67
N ASP A 25 5.38 21.28 5.74
CA ASP A 25 4.46 22.31 5.23
C ASP A 25 4.59 22.42 3.70
N PRO A 26 3.69 21.79 2.91
CA PRO A 26 3.77 21.78 1.45
C PRO A 26 3.56 23.19 0.86
N ILE A 27 2.77 24.03 1.54
CA ILE A 27 2.44 25.39 1.08
C ILE A 27 3.63 26.31 1.35
N GLY A 28 4.21 26.26 2.55
CA GLY A 28 5.43 27.00 2.90
C GLY A 28 6.61 26.59 2.03
N THR A 29 6.76 25.29 1.76
CA THR A 29 7.80 24.80 0.84
C THR A 29 7.57 25.31 -0.59
N TRP A 30 6.35 25.29 -1.10
CA TRP A 30 6.04 25.82 -2.43
C TRP A 30 6.28 27.34 -2.53
N GLN A 31 5.87 28.12 -1.53
CA GLN A 31 6.14 29.56 -1.45
C GLN A 31 7.65 29.84 -1.46
N MET A 32 8.44 29.09 -0.69
CA MET A 32 9.91 29.19 -0.67
C MET A 32 10.51 28.99 -2.07
N TRP A 33 9.97 28.08 -2.88
CA TRP A 33 10.48 27.80 -4.23
C TRP A 33 10.17 28.93 -5.22
N ILE A 34 9.00 29.58 -5.08
CA ILE A 34 8.67 30.80 -5.82
C ILE A 34 9.66 31.91 -5.45
N ASP A 35 9.81 32.19 -4.16
CA ASP A 35 10.71 33.25 -3.67
C ASP A 35 12.17 33.03 -4.10
N ARG A 36 12.60 31.76 -4.15
CA ARG A 36 13.94 31.39 -4.62
C ARG A 36 14.11 31.63 -6.12
N ALA A 37 13.10 31.32 -6.93
CA ALA A 37 13.13 31.56 -8.36
C ALA A 37 13.18 33.06 -8.67
N GLU A 38 12.41 33.87 -7.93
CA GLU A 38 12.40 35.33 -8.09
C GLU A 38 13.75 35.96 -7.70
N ARG A 39 14.33 35.55 -6.56
CA ARG A 39 15.66 36.01 -6.16
C ARG A 39 16.76 35.62 -7.15
N ALA A 40 16.58 34.52 -7.87
CA ALA A 40 17.50 34.07 -8.92
C ALA A 40 17.24 34.76 -10.28
N GLY A 41 16.20 35.59 -10.41
CA GLY A 41 15.80 36.23 -11.67
C GLY A 41 15.11 35.29 -12.67
N ASP A 42 14.74 34.07 -12.25
CA ASP A 42 14.05 33.08 -13.09
C ASP A 42 12.53 33.28 -13.04
N VAL A 43 12.07 34.36 -13.68
CA VAL A 43 10.66 34.77 -13.73
C VAL A 43 9.78 33.69 -14.36
N ALA A 44 10.28 32.97 -15.36
CA ALA A 44 9.53 31.91 -16.05
C ALA A 44 9.21 30.74 -15.12
N LYS A 45 10.16 30.37 -14.23
CA LYS A 45 9.94 29.34 -13.22
C LYS A 45 8.97 29.79 -12.13
N ALA A 46 9.08 31.04 -11.66
CA ALA A 46 8.16 31.59 -10.67
C ALA A 46 6.71 31.61 -11.20
N GLU A 47 6.50 32.07 -12.43
CA GLU A 47 5.18 32.10 -13.07
C GLU A 47 4.61 30.70 -13.33
N ARG A 48 5.48 29.73 -13.67
CA ARG A 48 5.05 28.33 -13.80
C ARG A 48 4.53 27.78 -12.47
N LEU A 49 5.30 27.97 -11.39
CA LEU A 49 4.92 27.50 -10.05
C LEU A 49 3.63 28.15 -9.54
N ARG A 50 3.41 29.44 -9.83
CA ARG A 50 2.14 30.14 -9.52
C ARG A 50 0.96 29.56 -10.29
N ARG A 51 1.16 29.23 -11.56
CA ARG A 51 0.11 28.64 -12.41
C ARG A 51 -0.25 27.21 -11.98
N GLU A 52 0.75 26.44 -11.58
CA GLU A 52 0.58 25.06 -11.10
C GLU A 52 -0.09 25.04 -9.71
N GLY A 53 0.04 26.12 -8.94
CA GLY A 53 -0.50 26.22 -7.59
C GLY A 53 0.34 25.44 -6.57
N PRO A 54 0.01 25.55 -5.28
CA PRO A 54 0.67 24.74 -4.26
C PRO A 54 0.45 23.24 -4.58
N PRO A 55 1.43 22.37 -4.27
CA PRO A 55 1.18 20.94 -4.33
C PRO A 55 -0.04 20.61 -3.47
N PRO A 56 -0.89 19.65 -3.88
CA PRO A 56 -2.04 19.27 -3.08
C PRO A 56 -1.56 18.92 -1.68
N GLU A 57 -2.28 19.37 -0.65
CA GLU A 57 -1.99 18.95 0.72
C GLU A 57 -1.85 17.42 0.75
N PRO A 58 -0.88 16.86 1.48
CA PRO A 58 -0.88 15.46 1.87
C PRO A 58 -2.13 15.17 2.71
N GLY A 59 -3.26 15.07 2.02
CA GLY A 59 -4.58 14.86 2.57
C GLY A 59 -5.14 13.62 1.88
N ILE A 60 -5.50 12.63 2.71
CA ILE A 60 -6.21 11.39 2.41
C ILE A 60 -6.62 11.33 0.94
N SER A 61 -5.81 10.65 0.13
CA SER A 61 -6.16 10.40 -1.27
C SER A 61 -7.58 9.80 -1.30
N PRO A 62 -8.41 10.10 -2.31
CA PRO A 62 -9.66 9.36 -2.50
C PRO A 62 -9.44 7.83 -2.50
N LEU A 63 -8.23 7.39 -2.84
CA LEU A 63 -7.78 6.00 -2.76
C LEU A 63 -7.63 5.47 -1.33
N THR A 64 -7.35 6.33 -0.35
CA THR A 64 -7.22 5.96 1.06
C THR A 64 -8.57 5.58 1.68
N LEU A 65 -9.69 5.96 1.05
CA LEU A 65 -11.04 5.54 1.41
C LEU A 65 -11.65 4.55 0.41
N ALA A 66 -10.92 4.20 -0.66
CA ALA A 66 -11.43 3.30 -1.68
C ALA A 66 -11.36 1.85 -1.21
N PRO A 67 -12.39 1.02 -1.48
CA PRO A 67 -12.31 -0.41 -1.22
C PRO A 67 -11.14 -1.07 -1.97
N MET A 68 -10.30 -1.81 -1.24
CA MET A 68 -9.20 -2.56 -1.85
C MET A 68 -9.71 -3.87 -2.46
N VAL A 69 -9.26 -4.13 -3.70
CA VAL A 69 -9.43 -5.41 -4.39
C VAL A 69 -8.07 -6.08 -4.54
N LEU A 70 -7.96 -7.32 -4.09
CA LEU A 70 -6.74 -8.10 -4.12
C LEU A 70 -6.87 -9.28 -5.10
N ALA A 71 -6.08 -9.29 -6.17
CA ALA A 71 -6.00 -10.43 -7.08
C ALA A 71 -4.75 -11.25 -6.77
N VAL A 72 -4.92 -12.52 -6.36
CA VAL A 72 -3.81 -13.37 -5.92
C VAL A 72 -3.85 -14.71 -6.64
N ALA A 73 -2.69 -15.12 -7.16
CA ALA A 73 -2.47 -16.44 -7.72
C ALA A 73 -1.87 -17.38 -6.65
N GLY A 74 -2.06 -18.68 -6.82
CA GLY A 74 -1.30 -19.67 -6.06
C GLY A 74 -1.74 -19.89 -4.60
N VAL A 75 -2.80 -19.23 -4.12
CA VAL A 75 -3.32 -19.43 -2.75
C VAL A 75 -3.64 -20.92 -2.53
N GLY A 76 -3.12 -21.49 -1.44
CA GLY A 76 -3.27 -22.91 -1.10
C GLY A 76 -2.28 -23.87 -1.76
N GLY A 77 -1.46 -23.40 -2.71
CA GLY A 77 -0.36 -24.18 -3.30
C GLY A 77 1.02 -23.63 -2.94
N ASP A 78 1.19 -22.31 -3.03
CA ASP A 78 2.38 -21.57 -2.59
C ASP A 78 2.05 -20.76 -1.32
N PRO A 79 2.92 -20.78 -0.28
CA PRO A 79 2.69 -20.02 0.94
C PRO A 79 2.65 -18.50 0.73
N GLY A 80 3.33 -17.97 -0.28
CA GLY A 80 3.37 -16.53 -0.56
C GLY A 80 1.98 -15.95 -0.83
N GLY A 81 1.14 -16.66 -1.59
CA GLY A 81 -0.25 -16.26 -1.83
C GLY A 81 -1.08 -16.22 -0.54
N ALA A 82 -0.93 -17.21 0.34
CA ALA A 82 -1.63 -17.24 1.62
C ALA A 82 -1.16 -16.14 2.58
N ILE A 83 0.16 -15.90 2.66
CA ILE A 83 0.76 -14.82 3.45
C ILE A 83 0.28 -13.47 2.94
N GLY A 84 0.23 -13.27 1.63
CA GLY A 84 -0.27 -12.03 1.02
C GLY A 84 -1.72 -11.74 1.40
N VAL A 85 -2.61 -12.74 1.34
CA VAL A 85 -4.00 -12.61 1.80
C VAL A 85 -4.07 -12.30 3.29
N ALA A 86 -3.29 -12.99 4.13
CA ALA A 86 -3.29 -12.77 5.57
C ALA A 86 -2.82 -11.35 5.94
N LEU A 87 -1.74 -10.88 5.32
CA LEU A 87 -1.23 -9.52 5.53
C LEU A 87 -2.24 -8.46 5.07
N ALA A 88 -2.88 -8.66 3.92
CA ALA A 88 -3.92 -7.75 3.46
C ALA A 88 -5.12 -7.72 4.44
N ALA A 89 -5.57 -8.88 4.90
CA ALA A 89 -6.68 -8.98 5.86
C ALA A 89 -6.41 -8.29 7.20
N LEU A 90 -5.15 -8.36 7.68
CA LEU A 90 -4.72 -7.79 8.95
C LEU A 90 -4.39 -6.29 8.87
N ARG A 91 -3.89 -5.82 7.72
CA ARG A 91 -3.38 -4.44 7.58
C ARG A 91 -4.32 -3.51 6.84
N GLU A 92 -5.18 -4.05 5.98
CA GLU A 92 -6.09 -3.25 5.17
C GLU A 92 -7.55 -3.39 5.66
N PRO A 93 -8.04 -2.43 6.44
CA PRO A 93 -9.43 -2.42 6.89
C PRO A 93 -10.42 -2.28 5.73
N LEU A 94 -10.03 -1.67 4.60
CA LEU A 94 -10.89 -1.48 3.43
C LEU A 94 -10.80 -2.62 2.41
N LEU A 95 -10.17 -3.74 2.76
CA LEU A 95 -10.16 -4.93 1.91
C LEU A 95 -11.60 -5.40 1.71
N ALA A 96 -12.08 -5.39 0.47
CA ALA A 96 -13.48 -5.70 0.17
C ALA A 96 -13.64 -6.95 -0.70
N LEU A 97 -12.64 -7.28 -1.53
CA LEU A 97 -12.72 -8.39 -2.48
C LEU A 97 -11.36 -9.05 -2.66
N VAL A 98 -11.34 -10.38 -2.64
CA VAL A 98 -10.23 -11.21 -3.07
C VAL A 98 -10.62 -12.02 -4.30
N ILE A 99 -9.81 -11.97 -5.35
CA ILE A 99 -9.98 -12.73 -6.60
C ILE A 99 -8.85 -13.76 -6.68
N THR A 100 -9.19 -15.05 -6.71
CA THR A 100 -8.20 -16.12 -6.86
C THR A 100 -7.94 -16.39 -8.35
N ILE A 101 -6.72 -16.14 -8.82
CA ILE A 101 -6.37 -16.27 -10.24
C ILE A 101 -6.11 -17.75 -10.60
N GLY A 102 -6.68 -18.21 -11.71
CA GLY A 102 -6.49 -19.57 -12.21
C GLY A 102 -7.22 -20.62 -11.38
N ASP A 103 -8.30 -20.23 -10.72
CA ASP A 103 -9.07 -21.05 -9.78
C ASP A 103 -10.28 -21.71 -10.47
N GLY A 104 -9.98 -22.54 -11.47
CA GLY A 104 -11.01 -23.15 -12.32
C GLY A 104 -11.96 -24.09 -11.58
N ASP A 105 -11.52 -24.67 -10.48
CA ASP A 105 -12.29 -25.57 -9.62
C ASP A 105 -12.85 -24.88 -8.35
N GLY A 106 -12.43 -23.64 -8.07
CA GLY A 106 -12.87 -22.85 -6.93
C GLY A 106 -12.28 -23.29 -5.58
N GLU A 107 -11.35 -24.24 -5.57
CA GLU A 107 -10.74 -24.75 -4.34
C GLU A 107 -9.87 -23.68 -3.67
N ARG A 108 -9.21 -22.83 -4.48
CA ARG A 108 -8.39 -21.73 -3.92
C ARG A 108 -9.29 -20.69 -3.27
N ALA A 109 -10.43 -20.36 -3.86
CA ALA A 109 -11.42 -19.44 -3.29
C ALA A 109 -11.98 -20.00 -1.98
N ARG A 110 -12.27 -21.30 -1.90
CA ARG A 110 -12.70 -21.94 -0.64
C ARG A 110 -11.62 -21.85 0.44
N PHE A 111 -10.37 -22.14 0.08
CA PHE A 111 -9.24 -22.01 1.00
C PHE A 111 -9.03 -20.56 1.45
N THR A 112 -9.09 -19.59 0.53
CA THR A 112 -9.03 -18.15 0.83
C THR A 112 -10.15 -17.73 1.78
N ARG A 113 -11.38 -18.20 1.54
CA ARG A 113 -12.53 -17.93 2.42
C ARG A 113 -12.28 -18.46 3.83
N TYR A 114 -11.84 -19.71 3.94
CA TYR A 114 -11.48 -20.31 5.22
C TYR A 114 -10.39 -19.52 5.95
N LEU A 115 -9.34 -19.09 5.24
CA LEU A 115 -8.28 -18.26 5.82
C LEU A 115 -8.80 -16.92 6.34
N LEU A 116 -9.65 -16.23 5.57
CA LEU A 116 -10.23 -14.96 5.99
C LEU A 116 -11.19 -15.14 7.19
N ASP A 117 -11.91 -16.25 7.27
CA ASP A 117 -12.78 -16.56 8.41
C ASP A 117 -11.97 -16.79 9.70
N LEU A 118 -10.82 -17.46 9.61
CA LEU A 118 -9.88 -17.61 10.73
C LEU A 118 -9.35 -16.26 11.23
N LEU A 119 -9.22 -15.29 10.33
CA LEU A 119 -8.78 -13.93 10.63
C LEU A 119 -9.94 -12.99 11.04
N GLY A 120 -11.16 -13.52 11.15
CA GLY A 120 -12.35 -12.74 11.52
C GLY A 120 -12.88 -11.81 10.42
N ARG A 121 -12.39 -11.93 9.19
CA ARG A 121 -12.74 -11.08 8.03
C ARG A 121 -13.83 -11.69 7.15
N SER A 122 -14.95 -12.03 7.78
CA SER A 122 -16.14 -12.57 7.08
C SER A 122 -16.83 -11.56 6.14
N ASP A 123 -16.49 -10.28 6.28
CA ASP A 123 -16.97 -9.15 5.47
C ASP A 123 -16.39 -9.10 4.05
N VAL A 124 -15.22 -9.69 3.83
CA VAL A 124 -14.49 -9.64 2.55
C VAL A 124 -15.11 -10.61 1.55
N ALA A 125 -15.49 -10.18 0.35
CA ALA A 125 -15.96 -11.10 -0.69
C ALA A 125 -14.80 -11.92 -1.27
N VAL A 126 -15.05 -13.18 -1.65
CA VAL A 126 -14.07 -14.03 -2.35
C VAL A 126 -14.68 -14.55 -3.63
N VAL A 127 -13.99 -14.36 -4.75
CA VAL A 127 -14.43 -14.77 -6.07
C VAL A 127 -13.36 -15.65 -6.72
N ALA A 128 -13.77 -16.81 -7.21
CA ALA A 128 -12.94 -17.64 -8.08
C ALA A 128 -12.76 -16.93 -9.43
N GLY A 129 -11.52 -16.54 -9.73
CA GLY A 129 -11.16 -16.01 -11.03
C GLY A 129 -11.20 -17.12 -12.07
N ALA A 130 -11.52 -16.74 -13.32
CA ALA A 130 -11.57 -17.70 -14.42
C ALA A 130 -10.29 -18.55 -14.47
N ALA A 131 -10.44 -19.82 -14.80
CA ALA A 131 -9.31 -20.64 -15.23
C ALA A 131 -8.61 -19.88 -16.35
N GLY A 132 -7.44 -19.31 -16.08
CA GLY A 132 -6.62 -18.73 -17.13
C GLY A 132 -6.50 -19.81 -18.19
N GLN A 133 -6.82 -19.48 -19.45
CA GLN A 133 -6.85 -20.44 -20.54
C GLN A 133 -5.63 -21.35 -20.42
N GLY A 134 -5.89 -22.59 -20.02
CA GLY A 134 -4.86 -23.61 -19.98
C GLY A 134 -4.23 -23.65 -21.35
N ALA A 135 -2.90 -23.71 -21.36
CA ALA A 135 -2.11 -24.14 -22.50
C ALA A 135 -2.92 -25.15 -23.32
N GLY A 136 -3.05 -24.85 -24.61
CA GLY A 136 -3.71 -25.72 -25.55
C GLY A 136 -3.25 -27.16 -25.32
N SER A 137 -4.23 -28.04 -25.23
CA SER A 137 -4.07 -29.43 -25.60
C SER A 137 -3.24 -29.51 -26.90
N CYS A 138 -2.03 -30.04 -26.80
CA CYS A 138 -1.34 -30.66 -27.90
C CYS A 138 -0.92 -32.06 -27.42
N ARG A 139 -1.81 -33.00 -27.77
CA ARG A 139 -1.68 -34.46 -27.92
C ARG A 139 -0.45 -35.15 -27.35
#